data_AF-A0A960ST55-F1
#
_entry.id   AF-A0A960ST55-F1
#
_cell.length_a   1.000
_cell.length_b   1.000
_cell.length_c   1.000
_cell.angle_alpha   90.00
_cell.angle_beta   90.00
_cell.angle_gamma   90.00
#
_symmetry.space_group_name_H-M   'P 1'
#
loop_
_entity.id
_entity.type
_entity.pdbx_description
1 polymer ?
#
loop_
_entity_poly.entity_id
_entity_poly.type
_entity_poly.pdbx_seq_one_letter_code
_entity_poly.pdbx_strand_id
1 'polypeptide(L)'
;MNADKPVDRIDARYRPVWDGVSPEHQRALSRYFLPARSQRTVLSPTRPRVVKWYCPFAHQQVFPSGHRYCINVYTGCTHGCLYCYAAGYWPKVAARKQRFAQQLAKDLADLDAFDVPAAPVHLSNSTDPFQPMELRHRDTLCALEGVLATRHRFTTVTVLTRNPLLAARPEYARLLAALARPASDHPGWPSWNESGFPPAVVEVSLPFWREETARFWDPRAPRVKTRVAGIRRLAEAGVPVVLRIDPLFPREPADGIGVSPAAFGLEEPQTLEDLRALVSLAQEVGAHHVVYSAAKVVKPRFGGLPPAMVALRDLYRRLAEPKRLEWSGGSWRLPRETIEREITGPFKNLCGKAGVRA
;
A
#
# COMPACT_ATOMS: atom_id res chain seq x y z
N MET A 1 -16.93 35.12 -1.46
CA MET A 1 -17.34 34.29 -2.60
C MET A 1 -16.11 34.00 -3.46
N ASN A 2 -15.47 32.84 -3.32
CA ASN A 2 -14.39 32.44 -4.23
C ASN A 2 -15.06 31.77 -5.43
N ALA A 3 -14.97 32.39 -6.61
CA ALA A 3 -15.49 31.85 -7.85
C ALA A 3 -14.95 30.43 -8.10
N ASP A 4 -15.84 29.52 -8.49
CA ASP A 4 -15.46 28.18 -8.91
C ASP A 4 -14.44 28.26 -10.05
N LYS A 5 -13.29 27.63 -9.85
CA LYS A 5 -12.24 27.62 -10.88
C LYS A 5 -12.64 26.69 -12.01
N PRO A 6 -12.37 27.06 -13.28
CA PRO A 6 -12.60 26.18 -14.41
C PRO A 6 -11.85 24.84 -14.23
N VAL A 7 -12.63 23.76 -14.35
CA VAL A 7 -12.28 22.36 -14.07
C VAL A 7 -11.45 21.73 -15.20
N ASP A 8 -11.29 22.45 -16.31
CA ASP A 8 -10.65 22.02 -17.56
C ASP A 8 -9.15 21.73 -17.40
N ARG A 9 -8.59 22.15 -16.27
CA ARG A 9 -7.17 22.06 -15.93
C ARG A 9 -6.91 20.79 -15.12
N ILE A 10 -7.02 19.56 -15.63
CA ILE A 10 -6.67 18.31 -14.90
C ILE A 10 -5.45 17.61 -15.52
N ASP A 11 -4.47 17.18 -14.71
CA ASP A 11 -3.36 16.33 -15.18
C ASP A 11 -3.95 15.12 -15.89
N ALA A 12 -3.54 14.89 -17.15
CA ALA A 12 -4.10 13.86 -18.01
C ALA A 12 -4.15 12.47 -17.36
N ARG A 13 -3.23 12.16 -16.43
CA ARG A 13 -3.23 10.89 -15.71
C ARG A 13 -4.44 10.72 -14.80
N TYR A 14 -4.98 11.80 -14.26
CA TYR A 14 -6.13 11.81 -13.35
C TYR A 14 -7.45 12.00 -14.09
N ARG A 15 -7.41 12.34 -15.39
CA ARG A 15 -8.59 12.63 -16.21
C ARG A 15 -9.62 11.49 -16.22
N PRO A 16 -9.26 10.20 -16.37
CA PRO A 16 -10.26 9.13 -16.39
C PRO A 16 -11.03 9.00 -15.07
N VAL A 17 -10.36 9.26 -13.94
CA VAL A 17 -11.02 9.27 -12.62
C VAL A 17 -11.84 10.53 -12.44
N TRP A 18 -11.34 11.67 -12.90
CA TRP A 18 -12.01 12.96 -12.78
C TRP A 18 -13.33 13.01 -13.55
N ASP A 19 -13.33 12.52 -14.79
CA ASP A 19 -14.51 12.55 -15.66
C ASP A 19 -15.66 11.66 -15.14
N GLY A 20 -15.35 10.67 -14.29
CA GLY A 20 -16.34 9.84 -13.59
C GLY A 20 -16.91 10.46 -12.30
N VAL A 21 -16.45 11.65 -11.89
CA VAL A 21 -16.92 12.33 -10.67
C VAL A 21 -17.99 13.37 -11.03
N SER A 22 -19.05 13.48 -10.21
CA SER A 22 -20.14 14.44 -10.45
C SER A 22 -19.63 15.89 -10.50
N PRO A 23 -20.28 16.80 -11.25
CA PRO A 23 -19.85 18.20 -11.34
C PRO A 23 -19.77 18.92 -9.98
N GLU A 24 -20.62 18.56 -9.03
CA GLU A 24 -20.59 19.07 -7.66
C GLU A 24 -19.34 18.62 -6.90
N HIS A 25 -19.06 17.32 -6.92
CA HIS A 25 -17.85 16.78 -6.31
C HIS A 25 -16.58 17.29 -6.99
N GLN A 26 -16.59 17.50 -8.32
CA GLN A 26 -15.49 18.13 -9.05
C GLN A 26 -15.21 19.55 -8.52
N ARG A 27 -16.26 20.35 -8.24
CA ARG A 27 -16.11 21.69 -7.62
C ARG A 27 -15.52 21.59 -6.21
N ALA A 28 -16.03 20.69 -5.36
CA ALA A 28 -15.53 20.47 -4.00
C ALA A 28 -14.05 20.06 -3.99
N LEU A 29 -13.69 19.06 -4.80
CA LEU A 29 -12.31 18.60 -4.98
C LEU A 29 -11.40 19.71 -5.51
N SER A 30 -11.89 20.52 -6.45
CA SER A 30 -11.17 21.69 -6.96
C SER A 30 -10.88 22.68 -5.83
N ARG A 31 -11.87 23.03 -5.00
CA ARG A 31 -11.67 23.94 -3.85
C ARG A 31 -10.67 23.40 -2.83
N TYR A 32 -10.70 22.09 -2.58
CA TYR A 32 -9.83 21.45 -1.60
C TYR A 32 -8.36 21.34 -2.05
N PHE A 33 -8.15 20.87 -3.29
CA PHE A 33 -6.82 20.58 -3.84
C PHE A 33 -6.16 21.77 -4.55
N LEU A 34 -6.93 22.76 -5.02
CA LEU A 34 -6.38 23.95 -5.66
C LEU A 34 -6.18 25.10 -4.67
N PRO A 35 -5.00 25.75 -4.64
CA PRO A 35 -4.86 27.03 -3.96
C PRO A 35 -5.73 28.10 -4.65
N ALA A 36 -6.50 28.89 -3.88
CA ALA A 36 -7.24 30.04 -4.39
C ALA A 36 -6.36 31.00 -5.23
N ARG A 37 -5.07 31.13 -4.87
CA ARG A 37 -4.08 32.01 -5.55
C ARG A 37 -3.15 31.29 -6.54
N SER A 38 -3.37 30.01 -6.87
CA SER A 38 -2.51 29.29 -7.82
C SER A 38 -2.66 29.84 -9.24
N GLN A 39 -1.55 30.19 -9.87
CA GLN A 39 -1.46 30.57 -11.28
C GLN A 39 -1.25 29.36 -12.22
N ARG A 40 -1.10 28.14 -11.70
CA ARG A 40 -0.86 26.95 -12.55
C ARG A 40 -2.04 26.67 -13.49
N THR A 41 -1.71 26.27 -14.71
CA THR A 41 -2.66 25.97 -15.80
C THR A 41 -3.16 24.52 -15.80
N VAL A 42 -2.60 23.62 -14.97
CA VAL A 42 -3.00 22.20 -14.86
C VAL A 42 -3.08 21.78 -13.37
N LEU A 43 -4.16 21.09 -12.96
CA LEU A 43 -4.31 20.37 -11.67
C LEU A 43 -3.29 19.25 -11.67
N SER A 44 -2.12 19.58 -11.14
CA SER A 44 -1.32 18.64 -10.39
C SER A 44 -1.61 18.90 -8.89
N PRO A 45 -1.39 17.94 -7.98
CA PRO A 45 -1.54 18.17 -6.53
C PRO A 45 -0.69 19.37 -6.10
N THR A 46 -1.32 20.52 -5.86
CA THR A 46 -0.63 21.83 -5.84
C THR A 46 -0.52 22.44 -4.45
N ARG A 47 -1.30 22.00 -3.47
CA ARG A 47 -1.01 22.26 -2.05
C ARG A 47 -0.19 21.11 -1.45
N PRO A 48 0.81 21.39 -0.59
CA PRO A 48 1.37 20.39 0.31
C PRO A 48 0.33 20.07 1.39
N ARG A 49 -0.72 19.33 1.00
CA ARG A 49 -1.69 18.73 1.91
C ARG A 49 -1.07 17.48 2.56
N VAL A 50 -1.47 17.23 3.80
CA VAL A 50 -1.29 15.93 4.46
C VAL A 50 -2.23 14.91 3.86
N VAL A 51 -3.53 15.23 3.71
CA VAL A 51 -4.49 14.38 3.02
C VAL A 51 -4.42 14.66 1.52
N LYS A 52 -3.72 13.79 0.79
CA LYS A 52 -3.44 13.96 -0.64
C LYS A 52 -4.41 13.18 -1.49
N TRP A 53 -4.69 13.68 -2.68
CA TRP A 53 -5.28 12.85 -3.72
C TRP A 53 -4.26 11.80 -4.16
N TYR A 54 -4.65 10.53 -4.07
CA TYR A 54 -3.84 9.39 -4.46
C TYR A 54 -4.56 8.60 -5.54
N CYS A 55 -4.03 8.63 -6.75
CA CYS A 55 -4.52 7.77 -7.81
C CYS A 55 -3.37 7.34 -8.74
N PRO A 56 -2.45 6.48 -8.25
CA PRO A 56 -1.31 6.02 -9.04
C PRO A 56 -1.74 5.26 -10.30
N PHE A 57 -2.97 4.72 -10.30
CA PHE A 57 -3.55 3.93 -11.37
C PHE A 57 -4.74 4.63 -12.04
N ALA A 58 -4.90 5.95 -11.86
CA ALA A 58 -6.00 6.70 -12.47
C ALA A 58 -6.08 6.54 -14.00
N HIS A 59 -4.92 6.40 -14.64
CA HIS A 59 -4.79 6.30 -16.09
C HIS A 59 -4.88 4.86 -16.61
N GLN A 60 -4.97 3.86 -15.72
CA GLN A 60 -5.07 2.47 -16.15
C GLN A 60 -6.48 2.19 -16.65
N GLN A 61 -6.60 1.79 -17.91
CA GLN A 61 -7.88 1.43 -18.52
C GLN A 61 -8.46 0.12 -17.95
N VAL A 62 -7.59 -0.80 -17.52
CA VAL A 62 -7.98 -2.15 -17.07
C VAL A 62 -8.36 -2.18 -15.58
N PHE A 63 -7.77 -1.29 -14.77
CA PHE A 63 -8.02 -1.26 -13.32
C PHE A 63 -7.90 0.18 -12.78
N PRO A 64 -8.83 1.08 -13.14
CA PRO A 64 -8.80 2.42 -12.59
C PRO A 64 -9.06 2.36 -11.09
N SER A 65 -8.09 2.79 -10.27
CA SER A 65 -8.24 2.73 -8.81
C SER A 65 -9.32 3.67 -8.25
N GLY A 66 -9.90 4.54 -9.07
CA GLY A 66 -10.90 5.52 -8.66
C GLY A 66 -10.34 6.62 -7.77
N HIS A 67 -11.20 7.52 -7.30
CA HIS A 67 -10.81 8.59 -6.39
C HIS A 67 -10.44 8.01 -5.01
N ARG A 68 -9.24 8.30 -4.50
CA ARG A 68 -8.76 7.87 -3.17
C ARG A 68 -7.89 8.93 -2.51
N TYR A 69 -7.86 8.91 -1.20
CA TYR A 69 -6.96 9.71 -0.38
C TYR A 69 -5.74 8.92 0.07
N CYS A 70 -4.66 9.64 0.36
CA CYS A 70 -3.51 9.07 1.05
C CYS A 70 -2.96 10.03 2.10
N ILE A 71 -2.66 9.46 3.26
CA ILE A 71 -1.99 10.13 4.37
C ILE A 71 -0.66 9.39 4.60
N ASN A 72 0.44 9.91 4.08
CA ASN A 72 1.76 9.42 4.47
C ASN A 72 2.16 10.17 5.75
N VAL A 73 2.13 9.48 6.89
CA VAL A 73 2.39 10.08 8.21
C VAL A 73 3.83 10.60 8.28
N TYR A 74 4.76 9.75 7.88
CA TYR A 74 6.18 10.05 7.84
C TYR A 74 6.70 10.26 6.42
N THR A 75 7.96 10.70 6.32
CA THR A 75 8.73 10.74 5.08
C THR A 75 9.84 9.71 5.19
N GLY A 76 10.20 9.05 4.08
CA GLY A 76 11.14 7.92 4.09
C GLY A 76 10.67 6.72 4.93
N CYS A 77 11.51 5.71 5.04
CA CYS A 77 11.21 4.50 5.80
C CYS A 77 12.50 3.85 6.31
N THR A 78 12.55 3.50 7.60
CA THR A 78 13.76 2.93 8.20
C THR A 78 14.01 1.47 7.84
N HIS A 79 13.01 0.74 7.31
CA HIS A 79 13.08 -0.71 7.09
C HIS A 79 14.17 -1.17 6.09
N GLY A 80 14.55 -0.33 5.14
CA GLY A 80 15.69 -0.60 4.25
C GLY A 80 15.53 -1.78 3.30
N CYS A 81 14.31 -2.11 2.88
CA CYS A 81 14.05 -3.26 2.01
C CYS A 81 14.76 -3.11 0.65
N LEU A 82 15.48 -4.15 0.22
CA LEU A 82 16.23 -4.14 -1.05
C LEU A 82 15.30 -4.04 -2.27
N TYR A 83 14.08 -4.58 -2.15
CA TYR A 83 13.02 -4.59 -3.16
C TYR A 83 12.04 -3.41 -3.05
N CYS A 84 12.35 -2.39 -2.25
CA CYS A 84 11.43 -1.28 -1.98
C CYS A 84 11.08 -0.50 -3.25
N TYR A 85 9.81 -0.52 -3.66
CA TYR A 85 9.38 0.24 -4.83
C TYR A 85 9.40 1.77 -4.61
N ALA A 86 9.22 2.22 -3.37
CA ALA A 86 9.26 3.64 -3.03
C ALA A 86 10.69 4.21 -3.13
N ALA A 87 11.73 3.38 -3.10
CA ALA A 87 13.12 3.83 -3.26
C ALA A 87 13.38 4.54 -4.59
N GLY A 88 12.56 4.29 -5.62
CA GLY A 88 12.65 4.95 -6.91
C GLY A 88 12.20 6.41 -6.92
N TYR A 89 11.36 6.85 -5.98
CA TYR A 89 10.75 8.20 -6.03
C TYR A 89 10.55 8.88 -4.68
N TRP A 90 10.84 8.22 -3.56
CA TRP A 90 10.64 8.71 -2.21
C TRP A 90 11.99 8.88 -1.47
N PRO A 91 12.11 9.82 -0.52
CA PRO A 91 13.36 10.02 0.23
C PRO A 91 13.81 8.75 0.97
N LYS A 92 15.11 8.46 0.95
CA LYS A 92 15.69 7.29 1.66
C LYS A 92 15.74 7.50 3.17
N VAL A 93 15.96 8.74 3.61
CA VAL A 93 16.08 9.09 5.03
C VAL A 93 14.69 9.24 5.63
N ALA A 94 14.44 8.50 6.70
CA ALA A 94 13.21 8.61 7.46
C ALA A 94 13.18 9.92 8.26
N ALA A 95 12.07 10.65 8.20
CA ALA A 95 11.92 11.92 8.90
C ALA A 95 10.47 12.17 9.30
N ARG A 96 10.31 12.89 10.42
CA ARG A 96 9.03 13.46 10.86
C ARG A 96 8.69 14.66 9.98
N LYS A 97 7.40 14.82 9.66
CA LYS A 97 6.91 16.01 8.97
C LYS A 97 6.74 17.16 9.96
N GLN A 98 7.23 18.35 9.61
CA GLN A 98 7.04 19.54 10.44
C GLN A 98 5.56 19.89 10.51
N ARG A 99 5.07 20.22 11.72
CA ARG A 99 3.69 20.65 11.99
C ARG A 99 2.62 19.66 11.46
N PHE A 100 2.93 18.36 11.44
CA PHE A 100 2.05 17.32 10.91
C PHE A 100 0.64 17.39 11.50
N ALA A 101 0.51 17.34 12.82
CA ALA A 101 -0.79 17.37 13.50
C ALA A 101 -1.63 18.60 13.14
N GLN A 102 -1.00 19.79 13.13
CA GLN A 102 -1.69 21.04 12.76
C GLN A 102 -2.15 21.04 11.29
N GLN A 103 -1.32 20.54 10.38
CA GLN A 103 -1.67 20.46 8.96
C GLN A 103 -2.75 19.42 8.70
N LEU A 104 -2.67 18.27 9.39
CA LEU A 104 -3.72 17.25 9.32
C LEU A 104 -5.05 17.80 9.84
N ALA A 105 -5.09 18.41 11.01
CA ALA A 105 -6.32 18.97 11.57
C ALA A 105 -6.96 19.99 10.62
N LYS A 106 -6.14 20.85 10.00
CA LYS A 106 -6.61 21.79 8.98
C LYS A 106 -7.17 21.08 7.75
N ASP A 107 -6.48 20.06 7.26
CA ASP A 107 -6.91 19.31 6.08
C ASP A 107 -8.22 18.56 6.34
N LEU A 108 -8.37 17.93 7.51
CA LEU A 108 -9.61 17.27 7.92
C LEU A 108 -10.77 18.27 8.04
N ALA A 109 -10.54 19.43 8.64
CA ALA A 109 -11.55 20.49 8.69
C ALA A 109 -11.91 21.04 7.29
N ASP A 110 -10.92 21.17 6.40
CA ASP A 110 -11.14 21.60 5.01
C ASP A 110 -11.93 20.54 4.21
N LEU A 111 -11.81 19.24 4.51
CA LEU A 111 -12.66 18.20 3.89
C LEU A 111 -14.13 18.44 4.20
N ASP A 112 -14.44 18.82 5.43
CA ASP A 112 -15.80 19.16 5.85
C ASP A 112 -16.27 20.50 5.29
N ALA A 113 -15.45 21.55 5.43
CA ALA A 113 -15.81 22.90 5.03
C ALA A 113 -16.06 23.06 3.52
N PHE A 114 -15.40 22.24 2.69
CA PHE A 114 -15.58 22.26 1.23
C PHE A 114 -16.49 21.14 0.71
N ASP A 115 -17.08 20.36 1.62
CA ASP A 115 -17.90 19.20 1.33
C ASP A 115 -17.27 18.23 0.31
N VAL A 116 -16.04 17.84 0.61
CA VAL A 116 -15.26 16.97 -0.28
C VAL A 116 -15.82 15.54 -0.23
N PRO A 117 -16.08 14.87 -1.37
CA PRO A 117 -16.71 13.55 -1.39
C PRO A 117 -15.96 12.51 -0.55
N ALA A 118 -16.71 11.64 0.10
CA ALA A 118 -16.14 10.52 0.82
C ALA A 118 -15.43 9.54 -0.13
N ALA A 119 -14.25 9.05 0.27
CA ALA A 119 -13.46 8.14 -0.57
C ALA A 119 -12.54 7.23 0.28
N PRO A 120 -11.99 6.14 -0.27
CA PRO A 120 -11.03 5.32 0.47
C PRO A 120 -9.79 6.12 0.84
N VAL A 121 -9.26 5.94 2.05
CA VAL A 121 -7.99 6.53 2.49
C VAL A 121 -6.97 5.45 2.80
N HIS A 122 -5.78 5.59 2.23
CA HIS A 122 -4.64 4.74 2.54
C HIS A 122 -3.62 5.48 3.40
N LEU A 123 -3.30 4.92 4.55
CA LEU A 123 -2.23 5.41 5.40
C LEU A 123 -0.91 4.77 4.98
N SER A 124 0.05 5.64 4.65
CA SER A 124 1.46 5.31 4.51
C SER A 124 1.83 4.35 3.37
N ASN A 125 1.23 4.48 2.19
CA ASN A 125 1.62 3.66 1.03
C ASN A 125 3.12 3.77 0.66
N SER A 126 3.79 4.91 0.87
CA SER A 126 5.22 5.09 0.52
C SER A 126 6.14 5.25 1.73
N THR A 127 5.65 4.94 2.93
CA THR A 127 6.39 5.02 4.20
C THR A 127 5.90 3.89 5.10
N ASP A 128 6.18 3.92 6.39
CA ASP A 128 5.53 3.05 7.36
C ASP A 128 5.02 3.89 8.54
N PRO A 129 3.75 3.76 8.93
CA PRO A 129 3.19 4.56 10.03
C PRO A 129 3.70 4.09 11.40
N PHE A 130 4.19 2.85 11.50
CA PHE A 130 4.61 2.21 12.74
C PHE A 130 6.12 1.92 12.77
N GLN A 131 6.92 2.75 12.09
CA GLN A 131 8.38 2.72 12.20
C GLN A 131 8.85 3.27 13.57
N PRO A 132 10.12 3.06 13.99
CA PRO A 132 10.60 3.40 15.34
C PRO A 132 10.33 4.84 15.80
N MET A 133 10.20 5.78 14.86
CA MET A 133 9.85 7.17 15.14
C MET A 133 8.49 7.34 15.85
N GLU A 134 7.54 6.45 15.59
CA GLU A 134 6.20 6.49 16.18
C GLU A 134 6.23 6.28 17.71
N LEU A 135 7.23 5.55 18.23
CA LEU A 135 7.42 5.37 19.68
C LEU A 135 7.64 6.69 20.42
N ARG A 136 8.15 7.72 19.74
CA ARG A 136 8.40 9.05 20.32
C ARG A 136 7.38 10.09 19.91
N HIS A 137 6.98 10.09 18.63
CA HIS A 137 6.23 11.20 18.06
C HIS A 137 4.72 11.00 18.05
N ARG A 138 4.25 9.74 18.02
CA ARG A 138 2.82 9.40 18.02
C ARG A 138 2.01 10.13 16.94
N ASP A 139 2.63 10.37 15.77
CA ASP A 139 1.95 11.10 14.68
C ASP A 139 0.95 10.17 13.97
N THR A 140 1.19 8.86 13.95
CA THR A 140 0.19 7.89 13.46
C THR A 140 -0.99 7.84 14.39
N LEU A 141 -0.78 7.90 15.72
CA LEU A 141 -1.88 8.01 16.67
C LEU A 141 -2.77 9.22 16.37
N CYS A 142 -2.16 10.41 16.25
CA CYS A 142 -2.85 11.64 15.89
C CYS A 142 -3.59 11.49 14.54
N ALA A 143 -2.99 10.80 13.56
CA ALA A 143 -3.63 10.51 12.29
C ALA A 143 -4.88 9.64 12.42
N LEU A 144 -4.80 8.55 13.19
CA LEU A 144 -5.91 7.63 13.39
C LEU A 144 -7.05 8.28 14.18
N GLU A 145 -6.74 9.08 15.21
CA GLU A 145 -7.72 9.86 15.97
C GLU A 145 -8.45 10.86 15.07
N GLY A 146 -7.71 11.61 14.24
CA GLY A 146 -8.31 12.55 13.29
C GLY A 146 -9.17 11.85 12.24
N VAL A 147 -8.71 10.73 11.68
CA VAL A 147 -9.48 9.93 10.72
C VAL A 147 -10.75 9.36 11.36
N LEU A 148 -10.70 8.95 12.63
CA LEU A 148 -11.89 8.50 13.36
C LEU A 148 -12.87 9.65 13.64
N ALA A 149 -12.37 10.84 14.00
CA ALA A 149 -13.22 12.01 14.23
C ALA A 149 -13.90 12.52 12.94
N THR A 150 -13.33 12.23 11.77
CA THR A 150 -13.87 12.60 10.44
C THR A 150 -14.23 11.37 9.62
N ARG A 151 -14.68 10.30 10.30
CA ARG A 151 -14.86 8.97 9.72
C ARG A 151 -15.78 8.97 8.50
N HIS A 152 -16.81 9.83 8.49
CA HIS A 152 -17.79 10.01 7.40
C HIS A 152 -17.18 10.40 6.05
N ARG A 153 -15.97 10.98 6.05
CA ARG A 153 -15.24 11.35 4.82
C ARG A 153 -14.46 10.18 4.20
N PHE A 154 -14.44 9.01 4.84
CA PHE A 154 -13.60 7.90 4.41
C PHE A 154 -14.40 6.61 4.17
N THR A 155 -14.63 6.21 2.92
CA THR A 155 -15.39 4.98 2.64
C THR A 155 -14.60 3.69 2.92
N THR A 156 -13.29 3.76 3.13
CA THR A 156 -12.49 2.65 3.66
C THR A 156 -11.22 3.22 4.27
N VAL A 157 -10.75 2.69 5.39
CA VAL A 157 -9.45 3.07 5.97
C VAL A 157 -8.48 1.89 5.89
N THR A 158 -7.44 2.03 5.07
CA THR A 158 -6.40 1.01 4.93
C THR A 158 -5.11 1.49 5.57
N VAL A 159 -4.58 0.76 6.55
CA VAL A 159 -3.28 1.05 7.17
C VAL A 159 -2.26 0.01 6.73
N LEU A 160 -1.27 0.44 5.96
CA LEU A 160 -0.19 -0.43 5.50
C LEU A 160 0.99 -0.40 6.48
N THR A 161 1.46 -1.56 6.95
CA THR A 161 2.64 -1.62 7.83
C THR A 161 3.43 -2.93 7.73
N ARG A 162 4.71 -2.86 8.08
CA ARG A 162 5.61 -3.98 8.37
C ARG A 162 5.78 -4.23 9.86
N ASN A 163 5.23 -3.38 10.72
CA ASN A 163 5.36 -3.46 12.17
C ASN A 163 4.01 -3.64 12.88
N PRO A 164 3.36 -4.81 12.70
CA PRO A 164 2.04 -5.07 13.25
C PRO A 164 2.07 -5.12 14.78
N LEU A 165 3.21 -5.41 15.42
CA LEU A 165 3.28 -5.47 16.87
C LEU A 165 3.12 -4.09 17.51
N LEU A 166 3.66 -3.04 16.87
CA LEU A 166 3.42 -1.67 17.32
C LEU A 166 1.96 -1.24 17.07
N ALA A 167 1.40 -1.62 15.91
CA ALA A 167 -0.01 -1.41 15.59
C ALA A 167 -0.96 -2.14 16.56
N ALA A 168 -0.52 -3.24 17.14
CA ALA A 168 -1.27 -4.04 18.10
C ALA A 168 -1.23 -3.50 19.54
N ARG A 169 -0.50 -2.41 19.82
CA ARG A 169 -0.56 -1.81 21.16
C ARG A 169 -1.99 -1.33 21.46
N PRO A 170 -2.45 -1.41 22.72
CA PRO A 170 -3.87 -1.19 23.06
C PRO A 170 -4.47 0.12 22.55
N GLU A 171 -3.70 1.21 22.56
CA GLU A 171 -4.15 2.51 22.06
C GLU A 171 -4.44 2.51 20.55
N TYR A 172 -3.62 1.85 19.74
CA TYR A 172 -3.82 1.78 18.28
C TYR A 172 -4.86 0.72 17.94
N ALA A 173 -4.79 -0.47 18.56
CA ALA A 173 -5.72 -1.55 18.30
C ALA A 173 -7.18 -1.12 18.57
N ARG A 174 -7.44 -0.37 19.66
CA ARG A 174 -8.76 0.19 19.93
C ARG A 174 -9.24 1.16 18.84
N LEU A 175 -8.38 2.06 18.38
CA LEU A 175 -8.73 3.00 17.29
C LEU A 175 -9.00 2.27 15.98
N LEU A 176 -8.15 1.30 15.62
CA LEU A 176 -8.29 0.50 14.42
C LEU A 176 -9.57 -0.34 14.43
N ALA A 177 -9.92 -0.93 15.58
CA ALA A 177 -11.18 -1.64 15.76
C ALA A 177 -12.40 -0.70 15.67
N ALA A 178 -12.32 0.50 16.25
CA ALA A 178 -13.37 1.52 16.14
C ALA A 178 -13.57 2.00 14.69
N LEU A 179 -12.48 2.22 13.94
CA LEU A 179 -12.52 2.60 12.52
C LEU A 179 -13.21 1.54 11.64
N ALA A 180 -13.16 0.28 12.04
CA ALA A 180 -13.80 -0.84 11.36
C ALA A 180 -15.30 -0.98 11.70
N ARG A 181 -15.82 -0.21 12.66
CA ARG A 181 -17.23 -0.23 13.09
C ARG A 181 -17.86 1.17 13.02
N PRO A 182 -17.90 1.80 11.83
CA PRO A 182 -18.60 3.06 11.65
C PRO A 182 -20.11 2.88 11.86
N ALA A 183 -20.81 4.00 12.07
CA ALA A 183 -22.27 4.03 12.17
C ALA A 183 -22.94 3.60 10.85
N SER A 184 -24.18 3.10 10.95
CA SER A 184 -24.92 2.54 9.81
C SER A 184 -25.42 3.57 8.81
N ASP A 185 -25.43 4.85 9.18
CA ASP A 185 -25.72 6.00 8.31
C ASP A 185 -24.50 6.44 7.47
N HIS A 186 -23.35 5.79 7.64
CA HIS A 186 -22.13 6.13 6.92
C HIS A 186 -22.31 5.95 5.39
N PRO A 187 -21.82 6.87 4.53
CA PRO A 187 -21.97 6.78 3.06
C PRO A 187 -21.44 5.49 2.41
N GLY A 188 -20.54 4.80 3.10
CA GLY A 188 -19.95 3.52 2.69
C GLY A 188 -20.78 2.28 3.03
N TRP A 189 -21.80 2.41 3.89
CA TRP A 189 -22.60 1.29 4.40
C TRP A 189 -23.19 0.39 3.32
N PRO A 190 -23.83 0.92 2.24
CA PRO A 190 -24.38 0.08 1.18
C PRO A 190 -23.33 -0.84 0.55
N SER A 191 -22.15 -0.31 0.27
CA SER A 191 -21.06 -1.04 -0.38
C SER A 191 -20.45 -2.11 0.53
N TRP A 192 -20.30 -1.83 1.83
CA TRP A 192 -19.76 -2.82 2.78
C TRP A 192 -20.75 -3.97 3.01
N ASN A 193 -22.05 -3.68 3.11
CA ASN A 193 -23.07 -4.70 3.30
C ASN A 193 -23.17 -5.65 2.10
N GLU A 194 -23.04 -5.12 0.88
CA GLU A 194 -23.05 -5.93 -0.34
C GLU A 194 -21.75 -6.75 -0.50
N SER A 195 -20.59 -6.11 -0.30
CA SER A 195 -19.29 -6.75 -0.57
C SER A 195 -18.76 -7.64 0.56
N GLY A 196 -19.27 -7.45 1.78
CA GLY A 196 -18.70 -8.02 3.00
C GLY A 196 -17.33 -7.44 3.38
N PHE A 197 -16.83 -6.45 2.64
CA PHE A 197 -15.50 -5.89 2.88
C PHE A 197 -15.49 -4.97 4.10
N PRO A 198 -14.53 -5.14 5.04
CA PRO A 198 -14.49 -4.37 6.27
C PRO A 198 -14.25 -2.88 6.02
N PRO A 199 -14.92 -1.98 6.78
CA PRO A 199 -14.76 -0.54 6.65
C PRO A 199 -13.35 -0.01 6.97
N ALA A 200 -12.56 -0.77 7.71
CA ALA A 200 -11.14 -0.49 7.94
C ALA A 200 -10.34 -1.78 8.06
N VAL A 201 -9.10 -1.77 7.57
CA VAL A 201 -8.18 -2.91 7.60
C VAL A 201 -6.76 -2.48 7.95
N VAL A 202 -6.03 -3.38 8.61
CA VAL A 202 -4.58 -3.32 8.67
C VAL A 202 -3.99 -4.30 7.67
N GLU A 203 -3.31 -3.76 6.66
CA GLU A 203 -2.53 -4.52 5.70
C GLU A 203 -1.12 -4.74 6.24
N VAL A 204 -0.78 -5.98 6.55
CA VAL A 204 0.51 -6.33 7.14
C VAL A 204 1.42 -7.00 6.11
N SER A 205 2.54 -6.37 5.77
CA SER A 205 3.56 -6.96 4.89
C SER A 205 4.39 -8.03 5.59
N LEU A 206 4.20 -9.28 5.16
CA LEU A 206 4.99 -10.44 5.58
C LEU A 206 5.32 -11.32 4.34
N PRO A 207 6.26 -10.90 3.49
CA PRO A 207 6.63 -11.68 2.31
C PRO A 207 7.52 -12.89 2.62
N PHE A 208 8.22 -12.91 3.75
CA PHE A 208 9.19 -13.97 4.08
C PHE A 208 8.80 -14.71 5.36
N TRP A 209 8.91 -16.04 5.31
CA TRP A 209 8.68 -16.91 6.47
C TRP A 209 9.97 -17.20 7.25
N ARG A 210 11.09 -17.36 6.56
CA ARG A 210 12.40 -17.60 7.17
C ARG A 210 13.06 -16.31 7.61
N GLU A 211 13.60 -16.32 8.82
CA GLU A 211 14.22 -15.15 9.46
C GLU A 211 15.52 -14.72 8.74
N GLU A 212 16.31 -15.67 8.26
CA GLU A 212 17.55 -15.40 7.49
C GLU A 212 17.24 -14.63 6.21
N THR A 213 16.30 -15.15 5.41
CA THR A 213 15.87 -14.52 4.16
C THR A 213 15.23 -13.15 4.41
N ALA A 214 14.43 -13.00 5.47
CA ALA A 214 13.91 -11.69 5.88
C ALA A 214 15.03 -10.69 6.22
N ARG A 215 16.05 -11.10 6.99
CA ARG A 215 17.20 -10.25 7.32
C ARG A 215 17.97 -9.80 6.09
N PHE A 216 18.04 -10.62 5.05
CA PHE A 216 18.67 -10.23 3.81
C PHE A 216 17.83 -9.19 3.05
N TRP A 217 16.54 -9.46 2.84
CA TRP A 217 15.69 -8.68 1.95
C TRP A 217 15.07 -7.43 2.60
N ASP A 218 14.70 -7.49 3.88
CA ASP A 218 14.17 -6.38 4.69
C ASP A 218 14.88 -6.20 6.05
N PRO A 219 16.20 -5.93 6.05
CA PRO A 219 17.11 -6.08 7.20
C PRO A 219 16.72 -5.32 8.48
N ARG A 220 16.00 -4.21 8.35
CA ARG A 220 15.60 -3.37 9.49
C ARG A 220 14.10 -3.42 9.76
N ALA A 221 13.35 -4.27 9.05
CA ALA A 221 11.98 -4.62 9.41
C ALA A 221 11.94 -5.48 10.67
N PRO A 222 10.83 -5.47 11.44
CA PRO A 222 10.65 -6.39 12.54
C PRO A 222 10.84 -7.84 12.08
N ARG A 223 11.39 -8.67 12.97
CA ARG A 223 11.62 -10.11 12.73
C ARG A 223 10.33 -10.83 12.34
N VAL A 224 10.43 -11.95 11.63
CA VAL A 224 9.25 -12.71 11.19
C VAL A 224 8.38 -13.10 12.38
N LYS A 225 8.99 -13.66 13.44
CA LYS A 225 8.29 -14.02 14.68
C LYS A 225 7.55 -12.83 15.31
N THR A 226 8.15 -11.64 15.29
CA THR A 226 7.54 -10.40 15.80
C THR A 226 6.36 -9.97 14.94
N ARG A 227 6.47 -10.07 13.61
CA ARG A 227 5.38 -9.78 12.67
C ARG A 227 4.20 -10.73 12.88
N VAL A 228 4.45 -12.04 12.95
CA VAL A 228 3.43 -13.07 13.23
C VAL A 228 2.71 -12.80 14.55
N ALA A 229 3.45 -12.52 15.63
CA ALA A 229 2.86 -12.19 16.93
C ALA A 229 1.98 -10.93 16.88
N GLY A 230 2.41 -9.90 16.15
CA GLY A 230 1.61 -8.69 15.95
C GLY A 230 0.34 -8.93 15.15
N ILE A 231 0.41 -9.75 14.10
CA ILE A 231 -0.76 -10.15 13.29
C ILE A 231 -1.81 -10.86 14.17
N ARG A 232 -1.39 -11.85 14.95
CA ARG A 232 -2.27 -12.57 15.89
C ARG A 232 -2.94 -11.62 16.88
N ARG A 233 -2.16 -10.72 17.50
CA ARG A 233 -2.70 -9.73 18.46
C ARG A 233 -3.69 -8.75 17.83
N LEU A 234 -3.50 -8.35 16.57
CA LEU A 234 -4.47 -7.52 15.86
C LEU A 234 -5.78 -8.27 15.64
N ALA A 235 -5.70 -9.52 15.20
CA ALA A 235 -6.87 -10.37 15.00
C ALA A 235 -7.61 -10.64 16.33
N GLU A 236 -6.89 -10.98 17.40
CA GLU A 236 -7.43 -11.14 18.76
C GLU A 236 -8.12 -9.88 19.27
N ALA A 237 -7.62 -8.68 18.91
CA ALA A 237 -8.22 -7.40 19.24
C ALA A 237 -9.44 -7.04 18.37
N GLY A 238 -9.86 -7.92 17.46
CA GLY A 238 -10.99 -7.69 16.55
C GLY A 238 -10.70 -6.67 15.45
N VAL A 239 -9.42 -6.40 15.15
CA VAL A 239 -9.02 -5.54 14.03
C VAL A 239 -8.99 -6.38 12.75
N PRO A 240 -9.73 -6.01 11.69
CA PRO A 240 -9.66 -6.73 10.43
C PRO A 240 -8.25 -6.68 9.83
N VAL A 241 -7.67 -7.86 9.60
CA VAL A 241 -6.31 -8.00 9.04
C VAL A 241 -6.38 -8.48 7.60
N VAL A 242 -5.50 -7.91 6.78
CA VAL A 242 -5.17 -8.38 5.43
C VAL A 242 -3.69 -8.72 5.42
N LEU A 243 -3.33 -9.94 5.03
CA LEU A 243 -1.92 -10.31 4.90
C LEU A 243 -1.41 -9.90 3.52
N ARG A 244 -0.34 -9.10 3.49
CA ARG A 244 0.36 -8.80 2.24
C ARG A 244 1.58 -9.71 2.10
N ILE A 245 1.41 -10.78 1.35
CA ILE A 245 2.50 -11.66 0.92
C ILE A 245 3.06 -11.07 -0.38
N ASP A 246 3.70 -9.90 -0.21
CA ASP A 246 4.05 -9.01 -1.30
C ASP A 246 5.43 -8.37 -1.05
N PRO A 247 6.42 -8.58 -1.94
CA PRO A 247 6.31 -9.26 -3.23
C PRO A 247 6.50 -10.78 -3.17
N LEU A 248 6.07 -11.44 -4.25
CA LEU A 248 6.42 -12.80 -4.61
C LEU A 248 7.64 -12.82 -5.54
N PHE A 249 8.58 -13.71 -5.29
CA PHE A 249 9.78 -13.90 -6.10
C PHE A 249 9.68 -15.19 -6.94
N PRO A 250 10.49 -15.32 -8.01
CA PRO A 250 10.76 -16.62 -8.61
C PRO A 250 11.34 -17.56 -7.57
N ARG A 251 11.03 -18.85 -7.71
CA ARG A 251 11.34 -19.89 -6.75
C ARG A 251 11.55 -21.25 -7.41
N GLU A 252 12.16 -22.18 -6.69
CA GLU A 252 12.25 -23.59 -7.09
C GLU A 252 11.02 -24.42 -6.62
N PRO A 253 10.59 -25.45 -7.40
CA PRO A 253 11.01 -25.74 -8.77
C PRO A 253 10.40 -24.73 -9.75
N ALA A 254 11.19 -24.27 -10.71
CA ALA A 254 10.68 -23.49 -11.83
C ALA A 254 9.94 -24.46 -12.77
N ASP A 255 8.63 -24.62 -12.58
CA ASP A 255 7.74 -25.49 -13.37
C ASP A 255 7.65 -25.04 -14.84
N GLY A 256 8.76 -25.11 -15.57
CA GLY A 256 8.82 -24.87 -17.02
C GLY A 256 10.14 -24.33 -17.59
N ILE A 257 11.07 -23.78 -16.78
CA ILE A 257 12.29 -23.14 -17.32
C ILE A 257 13.59 -23.65 -16.68
N GLY A 258 13.54 -24.36 -15.55
CA GLY A 258 14.72 -25.01 -14.95
C GLY A 258 15.82 -24.05 -14.48
N VAL A 259 15.48 -22.79 -14.20
CA VAL A 259 16.43 -21.76 -13.78
C VAL A 259 16.11 -21.31 -12.37
N SER A 260 17.04 -21.57 -11.46
CA SER A 260 16.88 -21.22 -10.04
C SER A 260 17.45 -19.85 -9.69
N PRO A 261 16.95 -19.22 -8.61
CA PRO A 261 17.58 -18.02 -8.05
C PRO A 261 19.07 -18.22 -7.72
N ALA A 262 19.44 -19.42 -7.23
CA ALA A 262 20.82 -19.73 -6.86
C ALA A 262 21.81 -19.60 -8.03
N ALA A 263 21.39 -19.94 -9.26
CA ALA A 263 22.22 -19.79 -10.47
C ALA A 263 22.60 -18.33 -10.79
N PHE A 264 21.90 -17.35 -10.19
CA PHE A 264 22.15 -15.92 -10.33
C PHE A 264 22.80 -15.31 -9.09
N GLY A 265 23.21 -16.13 -8.12
CA GLY A 265 23.75 -15.67 -6.84
C GLY A 265 22.67 -15.08 -5.92
N LEU A 266 21.41 -15.47 -6.10
CA LEU A 266 20.33 -15.18 -5.17
C LEU A 266 20.08 -16.38 -4.26
N GLU A 267 20.09 -16.14 -2.96
CA GLU A 267 19.48 -17.08 -2.02
C GLU A 267 17.98 -17.22 -2.35
N GLU A 268 17.46 -18.44 -2.26
CA GLU A 268 16.06 -18.78 -2.49
C GLU A 268 15.13 -17.90 -1.62
N PRO A 269 14.39 -16.94 -2.20
CA PRO A 269 13.67 -15.95 -1.39
C PRO A 269 12.44 -16.55 -0.68
N GLN A 270 11.75 -17.48 -1.34
CA GLN A 270 10.47 -18.05 -0.90
C GLN A 270 10.31 -19.46 -1.47
N THR A 271 10.37 -20.49 -0.62
CA THR A 271 10.00 -21.84 -1.05
C THR A 271 8.46 -21.99 -1.10
N LEU A 272 7.96 -23.05 -1.74
CA LEU A 272 6.53 -23.39 -1.64
C LEU A 272 6.09 -23.68 -0.21
N GLU A 273 6.97 -24.21 0.64
CA GLU A 273 6.69 -24.43 2.06
C GLU A 273 6.60 -23.12 2.84
N ASP A 274 7.48 -22.16 2.57
CA ASP A 274 7.40 -20.80 3.13
C ASP A 274 6.04 -20.16 2.82
N LEU A 275 5.59 -20.27 1.56
CA LEU A 275 4.29 -19.75 1.15
C LEU A 275 3.12 -20.51 1.80
N ARG A 276 3.23 -21.84 1.98
CA ARG A 276 2.24 -22.64 2.73
C ARG A 276 2.09 -22.15 4.15
N ALA A 277 3.20 -21.88 4.83
CA ALA A 277 3.16 -21.40 6.21
C ALA A 277 2.51 -20.01 6.30
N LEU A 278 2.80 -19.12 5.34
CA LEU A 278 2.18 -17.79 5.28
C LEU A 278 0.67 -17.84 4.98
N VAL A 279 0.24 -18.71 4.08
CA VAL A 279 -1.19 -18.93 3.80
C VAL A 279 -1.89 -19.60 4.99
N SER A 280 -1.23 -20.55 5.66
CA SER A 280 -1.76 -21.17 6.89
C SER A 280 -1.94 -20.12 7.99
N LEU A 281 -0.99 -19.19 8.15
CA LEU A 281 -1.15 -18.06 9.06
C LEU A 281 -2.34 -17.17 8.67
N ALA A 282 -2.54 -16.90 7.38
CA ALA A 282 -3.68 -16.11 6.91
C ALA A 282 -5.01 -16.77 7.28
N GLN A 283 -5.11 -18.10 7.11
CA GLN A 283 -6.26 -18.90 7.52
C GLN A 283 -6.43 -18.90 9.05
N GLU A 284 -5.36 -19.14 9.80
CA GLU A 284 -5.33 -19.18 11.26
C GLU A 284 -5.94 -17.92 11.89
N VAL A 285 -5.55 -16.75 11.38
CA VAL A 285 -5.97 -15.45 11.93
C VAL A 285 -7.26 -14.91 11.32
N GLY A 286 -7.92 -15.69 10.45
CA GLY A 286 -9.13 -15.25 9.75
C GLY A 286 -8.90 -14.01 8.89
N ALA A 287 -7.73 -13.90 8.24
CA ALA A 287 -7.43 -12.76 7.39
C ALA A 287 -8.46 -12.65 6.27
N HIS A 288 -8.97 -11.45 6.03
CA HIS A 288 -10.06 -11.25 5.07
C HIS A 288 -9.68 -11.69 3.66
N HIS A 289 -8.44 -11.39 3.27
CA HIS A 289 -7.81 -11.87 2.05
C HIS A 289 -6.30 -11.69 2.16
N VAL A 290 -5.59 -12.24 1.18
CA VAL A 290 -4.18 -12.01 0.95
C VAL A 290 -4.01 -11.07 -0.23
N VAL A 291 -3.06 -10.15 -0.14
CA VAL A 291 -2.61 -9.35 -1.29
C VAL A 291 -1.21 -9.80 -1.69
N TYR A 292 -1.00 -9.98 -2.99
CA TYR A 292 0.29 -10.33 -3.56
C TYR A 292 0.56 -9.57 -4.85
N SER A 293 1.84 -9.45 -5.20
CA SER A 293 2.28 -9.06 -6.53
C SER A 293 3.65 -9.66 -6.81
N ALA A 294 3.99 -9.90 -8.08
CA ALA A 294 5.34 -10.31 -8.42
C ALA A 294 6.32 -9.17 -8.14
N ALA A 295 7.51 -9.51 -7.62
CA ALA A 295 8.58 -8.56 -7.40
C ALA A 295 8.88 -7.82 -8.71
N LYS A 296 9.06 -6.50 -8.61
CA LYS A 296 9.42 -5.65 -9.73
C LYS A 296 10.79 -5.07 -9.48
N VAL A 297 11.61 -5.02 -10.52
CA VAL A 297 12.93 -4.39 -10.43
C VAL A 297 12.73 -2.91 -10.70
N VAL A 298 12.64 -2.09 -9.65
CA VAL A 298 12.45 -0.65 -9.77
C VAL A 298 13.79 0.03 -10.05
N LYS A 299 13.87 0.82 -11.12
CA LYS A 299 15.05 1.64 -11.40
C LYS A 299 15.15 2.75 -10.34
N PRO A 300 16.20 2.79 -9.51
CA PRO A 300 16.37 3.86 -8.54
C PRO A 300 16.57 5.19 -9.26
N ARG A 301 16.03 6.28 -8.71
CA ARG A 301 16.29 7.63 -9.21
C ARG A 301 17.72 8.10 -8.91
N PHE A 302 18.31 7.58 -7.82
CA PHE A 302 19.67 7.90 -7.38
C PHE A 302 20.43 6.62 -7.00
N GLY A 303 21.66 6.50 -7.49
CA GLY A 303 22.53 5.34 -7.29
C GLY A 303 22.19 4.15 -8.18
N GLY A 304 22.89 3.03 -7.98
CA GLY A 304 22.67 1.77 -8.68
C GLY A 304 21.62 0.88 -8.01
N LEU A 305 21.20 -0.18 -8.73
CA LEU A 305 20.44 -1.28 -8.13
C LEU A 305 21.31 -1.99 -7.08
N PRO A 306 20.74 -2.39 -5.93
CA PRO A 306 21.41 -3.31 -5.02
C PRO A 306 21.84 -4.60 -5.77
N PRO A 307 22.96 -5.24 -5.39
CA PRO A 307 23.44 -6.47 -6.07
C PRO A 307 22.34 -7.54 -6.20
N ALA A 308 21.55 -7.77 -5.14
CA ALA A 308 20.41 -8.68 -5.17
C ALA A 308 19.36 -8.31 -6.24
N MET A 309 19.09 -7.01 -6.43
CA MET A 309 18.14 -6.57 -7.45
C MET A 309 18.74 -6.60 -8.86
N VAL A 310 20.06 -6.54 -9.01
CA VAL A 310 20.75 -6.81 -10.28
C VAL A 310 20.61 -8.28 -10.64
N ALA A 311 20.93 -9.18 -9.72
CA ALA A 311 20.76 -10.62 -9.90
C ALA A 311 19.31 -11.00 -10.21
N LEU A 312 18.33 -10.39 -9.52
CA LEU A 312 16.90 -10.62 -9.82
C LEU A 312 16.53 -10.17 -11.22
N ARG A 313 17.08 -9.04 -11.69
CA ARG A 313 16.85 -8.55 -13.06
C ARG A 313 17.43 -9.51 -14.09
N ASP A 314 18.60 -10.07 -13.82
CA ASP A 314 19.27 -10.98 -14.75
C ASP A 314 18.57 -12.34 -14.78
N LEU A 315 18.09 -12.84 -13.64
CA LEU A 315 17.15 -13.97 -13.57
C LEU A 315 15.88 -13.68 -14.37
N TYR A 316 15.30 -12.49 -14.21
CA TYR A 316 14.11 -12.09 -14.95
C TYR A 316 14.36 -12.08 -16.45
N ARG A 317 15.52 -11.60 -16.91
CA ARG A 317 15.88 -11.62 -18.35
C ARG A 317 15.85 -13.04 -18.89
N ARG A 318 16.42 -14.00 -18.14
CA ARG A 318 16.41 -15.41 -18.53
C ARG A 318 15.00 -16.00 -18.53
N LEU A 319 14.19 -15.73 -17.50
CA LEU A 319 12.79 -16.19 -17.42
C LEU A 319 11.88 -15.57 -18.48
N ALA A 320 12.23 -14.40 -19.01
CA ALA A 320 11.46 -13.73 -20.05
C ALA A 320 11.72 -14.31 -21.46
N GLU A 321 12.80 -15.06 -21.67
CA GLU A 321 13.14 -15.57 -23.01
C GLU A 321 12.06 -16.52 -23.57
N PRO A 322 11.79 -16.46 -24.89
CA PRO A 322 12.45 -15.62 -25.91
C PRO A 322 11.92 -14.18 -25.99
N LYS A 323 10.93 -13.81 -25.15
CA LYS A 323 10.45 -12.43 -25.03
C LYS A 323 11.49 -11.58 -24.27
N ARG A 324 11.16 -10.31 -24.03
CA ARG A 324 11.97 -9.37 -23.24
C ARG A 324 11.20 -8.89 -22.02
N LEU A 325 11.92 -8.30 -21.07
CA LEU A 325 11.29 -7.62 -19.93
C LEU A 325 10.42 -6.46 -20.39
N GLU A 326 9.26 -6.34 -19.76
CA GLU A 326 8.35 -5.22 -19.94
C GLU A 326 8.80 -4.04 -19.07
N TRP A 327 8.85 -2.84 -19.64
CA TRP A 327 9.15 -1.62 -18.91
C TRP A 327 7.86 -0.83 -18.66
N SER A 328 7.53 -0.63 -17.38
CA SER A 328 6.35 0.16 -17.01
C SER A 328 6.54 0.84 -15.65
N GLY A 329 6.16 2.12 -15.58
CA GLY A 329 6.16 2.91 -14.34
C GLY A 329 7.53 3.01 -13.65
N GLY A 330 8.63 3.03 -14.42
CA GLY A 330 10.00 3.10 -13.87
C GLY A 330 10.54 1.76 -13.36
N SER A 331 9.92 0.63 -13.74
CA SER A 331 10.32 -0.70 -13.31
C SER A 331 10.36 -1.70 -14.46
N TRP A 332 11.31 -2.64 -14.39
CA TRP A 332 11.32 -3.84 -15.22
C TRP A 332 10.43 -4.92 -14.60
N ARG A 333 9.65 -5.59 -15.44
CA ARG A 333 8.70 -6.65 -15.08
C ARG A 333 8.86 -7.82 -16.04
N LEU A 334 8.54 -9.01 -15.55
CA LEU A 334 8.34 -10.18 -16.41
C LEU A 334 7.08 -10.00 -17.26
N PRO A 335 7.01 -10.63 -18.46
CA PRO A 335 5.77 -10.72 -19.21
C PRO A 335 4.64 -11.29 -18.35
N ARG A 336 3.43 -10.78 -18.51
CA ARG A 336 2.27 -11.16 -17.68
C ARG A 336 2.04 -12.67 -17.64
N GLU A 337 2.10 -13.35 -18.78
CA GLU A 337 1.95 -14.81 -18.90
C GLU A 337 3.01 -15.56 -18.07
N THR A 338 4.26 -15.08 -18.08
CA THR A 338 5.36 -15.65 -17.29
C THR A 338 5.12 -15.44 -15.80
N ILE A 339 4.65 -14.25 -15.39
CA ILE A 339 4.29 -14.00 -13.98
C ILE A 339 3.19 -14.96 -13.52
N GLU A 340 2.13 -15.09 -14.32
CA GLU A 340 0.99 -15.95 -14.01
C GLU A 340 1.39 -17.42 -13.94
N ARG A 341 2.22 -17.91 -14.87
CA ARG A 341 2.66 -19.31 -14.88
C ARG A 341 3.65 -19.63 -13.77
N GLU A 342 4.70 -18.82 -13.62
CA GLU A 342 5.87 -19.18 -12.79
C GLU A 342 5.80 -18.66 -11.35
N ILE A 343 5.11 -17.55 -11.10
CA ILE A 343 5.17 -16.84 -9.81
C ILE A 343 3.81 -16.87 -9.10
N THR A 344 2.79 -16.26 -9.70
CA THR A 344 1.51 -16.02 -9.03
C THR A 344 0.58 -17.22 -9.13
N GLY A 345 0.54 -17.95 -10.24
CA GLY A 345 -0.34 -19.11 -10.45
C GLY A 345 -0.18 -20.19 -9.38
N PRO A 346 1.03 -20.70 -9.10
CA PRO A 346 1.18 -21.73 -8.08
C PRO A 346 0.88 -21.20 -6.67
N PHE A 347 1.05 -19.89 -6.42
CA PHE A 347 0.62 -19.25 -5.17
C PHE A 347 -0.91 -19.12 -5.05
N LYS A 348 -1.60 -18.77 -6.14
CA LYS A 348 -3.08 -18.75 -6.18
C LYS A 348 -3.66 -20.14 -5.97
N ASN A 349 -3.06 -21.17 -6.56
CA ASN A 349 -3.46 -22.56 -6.35
C ASN A 349 -3.31 -22.96 -4.87
N LEU A 350 -2.24 -22.50 -4.22
CA LEU A 350 -2.02 -22.69 -2.80
C LEU A 350 -3.12 -22.06 -1.95
N CYS A 351 -3.44 -20.79 -2.21
CA CYS A 351 -4.49 -20.05 -1.51
C CYS A 351 -5.87 -20.70 -1.70
N GLY A 352 -6.19 -21.10 -2.94
CA GLY A 352 -7.44 -21.79 -3.27
C GLY A 352 -7.62 -23.11 -2.54
N LYS A 353 -6.55 -23.93 -2.45
CA LYS A 353 -6.57 -25.19 -1.67
C LYS A 353 -6.79 -24.97 -0.17
N ALA A 354 -6.33 -23.84 0.37
CA ALA A 354 -6.50 -23.48 1.77
C ALA A 354 -7.81 -22.71 2.06
N GLY A 355 -8.63 -22.43 1.04
CA GLY A 355 -9.84 -21.60 1.20
C GLY A 355 -9.54 -20.12 1.51
N VAL A 356 -8.32 -19.65 1.25
CA VAL A 356 -7.91 -18.26 1.50
C VAL A 356 -8.11 -17.44 0.22
N ARG A 357 -8.87 -16.35 0.32
CA ARG A 357 -9.07 -15.42 -0.80
C ARG A 357 -7.77 -14.68 -1.10
N ALA A 358 -7.34 -14.65 -2.36
CA ALA A 358 -6.10 -14.02 -2.81
C ALA A 358 -6.29 -13.20 -4.08
#